data_AF-A0A7I8EAH4-F1
#
_entry.id   AF-A0A7I8EAH4-F1
#
_cell.length_a   1.000
_cell.length_b   1.000
_cell.length_c   1.000
_cell.angle_alpha   90.00
_cell.angle_beta   90.00
_cell.angle_gamma   90.00
#
_symmetry.space_group_name_H-M   'P 1'
#
loop_
_entity.id
_entity.type
_entity.pdbx_description
1 polymer ?
#
loop_
_entity_poly.entity_id
_entity_poly.type
_entity_poly.pdbx_seq_one_letter_code
_entity_poly.pdbx_strand_id
1 'polypeptide(L)'
;MAFYFRADDVPELRGLSKWDQRVLLRGTFLKERAISTLLLLVLVIGSIQFVINPMLESFSPGFQHNTLAYAGVLIVWLLALMSARDIVMMNILRPKIAAKRVEQQAAELAAVKAANEGDAAE
;
A
#
# COMPACT_ATOMS: atom_id res chain seq x y z
N MET A 1 -12.82 -14.57 0.54
CA MET A 1 -11.94 -13.45 0.94
C MET A 1 -12.54 -12.17 0.37
N ALA A 2 -12.86 -11.19 1.21
CA ALA A 2 -13.38 -9.90 0.73
C ALA A 2 -12.20 -9.03 0.26
N PHE A 3 -12.28 -8.54 -0.98
CA PHE A 3 -11.28 -7.68 -1.61
C PHE A 3 -11.81 -6.24 -1.60
N TYR A 4 -10.98 -5.31 -1.15
CA TYR A 4 -11.42 -3.93 -0.94
C TYR A 4 -10.55 -2.98 -1.73
N PHE A 5 -11.20 -2.01 -2.37
CA PHE A 5 -10.55 -1.02 -3.23
C PHE A 5 -10.13 0.23 -2.47
N ARG A 6 -10.76 0.51 -1.31
CA ARG A 6 -10.47 1.69 -0.47
C ARG A 6 -10.12 1.25 0.94
N ALA A 7 -9.19 1.99 1.56
CA ALA A 7 -8.77 1.76 2.94
C ALA A 7 -9.91 1.99 3.95
N ASP A 8 -10.84 2.88 3.62
CA ASP A 8 -12.00 3.19 4.47
C ASP A 8 -13.01 2.03 4.57
N ASP A 9 -13.02 1.14 3.56
CA ASP A 9 -13.92 -0.01 3.54
C ASP A 9 -13.36 -1.19 4.34
N VAL A 10 -12.15 -1.08 4.88
CA VAL A 10 -11.48 -2.10 5.68
C VAL A 10 -12.09 -2.11 7.09
N PRO A 11 -12.89 -3.14 7.47
CA PRO A 11 -13.47 -3.20 8.81
C PRO A 11 -12.42 -3.17 9.92
N GLU A 12 -11.21 -3.65 9.65
CA GLU A 12 -10.06 -3.65 10.55
C GLU A 12 -9.50 -2.24 10.81
N LEU A 13 -9.74 -1.27 9.91
CA LEU A 13 -9.32 0.13 10.02
C LEU A 13 -10.46 1.07 10.47
N ARG A 14 -11.68 0.55 10.66
CA ARG A 14 -12.82 1.34 11.17
C ARG A 14 -12.56 1.78 12.62
N GLY A 15 -12.72 3.09 12.86
CA GLY A 15 -12.57 3.73 14.17
C GLY A 15 -11.22 4.40 14.42
N LEU A 16 -10.22 4.25 13.53
CA LEU A 16 -8.96 4.99 13.63
C LEU A 16 -9.02 6.33 12.89
N SER A 17 -8.27 7.32 13.38
CA SER A 17 -8.07 8.57 12.66
C SER A 17 -7.29 8.31 11.35
N LYS A 18 -7.47 9.17 10.34
CA LYS A 18 -6.71 9.10 9.07
C LYS A 18 -5.19 9.21 9.27
N TRP A 19 -4.74 9.66 10.43
CA TRP A 19 -3.33 9.75 10.79
C TRP A 19 -2.82 8.41 11.31
N ASP A 20 -3.55 7.78 12.23
CA ASP A 20 -3.18 6.47 12.79
C ASP A 20 -3.24 5.36 11.75
N GLN A 21 -4.23 5.41 10.86
CA GLN A 21 -4.28 4.52 9.68
C GLN A 21 -3.01 4.67 8.82
N ARG A 22 -2.52 5.89 8.62
CA ARG A 22 -1.28 6.13 7.87
C ARG A 22 -0.05 5.64 8.61
N VAL A 23 0.04 5.84 9.92
CA VAL A 23 1.16 5.38 10.74
C VAL A 23 1.23 3.85 10.77
N LEU A 24 0.11 3.17 10.93
CA LEU A 24 0.06 1.70 10.84
C LEU A 24 0.40 1.22 9.43
N LEU A 25 -0.27 1.73 8.40
CA LEU A 25 -0.05 1.23 7.03
C LEU A 25 1.37 1.54 6.51
N ARG A 26 1.99 2.66 6.91
CA ARG A 26 3.30 3.09 6.40
C ARG A 26 4.46 2.79 7.33
N GLY A 27 4.25 2.78 8.64
CA GLY A 27 5.29 2.63 9.66
C GLY A 27 5.54 1.18 10.07
N THR A 28 4.51 0.33 10.17
CA THR A 28 4.70 -1.05 10.66
C THR A 28 5.11 -2.05 9.58
N PHE A 29 4.91 -1.74 8.29
CA PHE A 29 5.13 -2.68 7.18
C PHE A 29 6.25 -2.23 6.22
N LEU A 30 7.33 -1.65 6.76
CA LEU A 30 8.48 -1.19 5.96
C LEU A 30 9.12 -2.32 5.13
N LYS A 31 9.24 -3.52 5.72
CA LYS A 31 9.84 -4.69 5.04
C LYS A 31 8.95 -5.20 3.91
N GLU A 32 7.63 -5.37 4.14
CA GLU A 32 6.73 -5.77 3.06
C GLU A 32 6.72 -4.69 1.97
N ARG A 33 6.66 -3.41 2.35
CA ARG A 33 6.64 -2.30 1.39
C ARG A 33 7.90 -2.27 0.52
N ALA A 34 9.07 -2.54 1.09
CA ALA A 34 10.31 -2.67 0.33
C ALA A 34 10.25 -3.82 -0.69
N ILE A 35 9.81 -5.01 -0.25
CA ILE A 35 9.68 -6.19 -1.13
C ILE A 35 8.66 -5.93 -2.26
N SER A 36 7.52 -5.32 -1.94
CA SER A 36 6.51 -4.98 -2.93
C SER A 36 6.97 -3.88 -3.88
N THR A 37 7.82 -2.95 -3.42
CA THR A 37 8.43 -1.94 -4.30
C THR A 37 9.43 -2.59 -5.26
N LEU A 38 10.22 -3.56 -4.80
CA LEU A 38 11.11 -4.33 -5.68
C LEU A 38 10.32 -5.14 -6.71
N LEU A 39 9.27 -5.83 -6.28
CA LEU A 39 8.36 -6.54 -7.20
C LEU A 39 7.72 -5.59 -8.20
N LEU A 40 7.23 -4.43 -7.74
CA LEU A 40 6.67 -3.40 -8.61
C LEU A 40 7.69 -2.95 -9.64
N LEU A 41 8.96 -2.74 -9.25
CA LEU A 41 10.00 -2.31 -10.17
C LEU A 41 10.26 -3.34 -11.27
N VAL A 42 10.35 -4.62 -10.91
CA VAL A 42 10.46 -5.73 -11.88
C VAL A 42 9.25 -5.76 -12.81
N LEU A 43 8.04 -5.60 -12.26
CA LEU A 43 6.79 -5.62 -13.00
C LEU A 43 6.68 -4.42 -13.96
N VAL A 44 7.11 -3.23 -13.54
CA VAL A 44 7.16 -2.03 -14.38
C VAL A 44 8.10 -2.27 -15.56
N ILE A 45 9.35 -2.67 -15.30
CA ILE A 45 10.35 -2.91 -16.36
C ILE A 45 9.87 -3.98 -17.33
N GLY A 46 9.37 -5.11 -16.82
CA GLY A 46 8.81 -6.17 -17.64
C GLY A 46 7.58 -5.72 -18.45
N SER A 47 6.67 -4.98 -17.83
CA SER A 47 5.46 -4.50 -18.50
C SER A 47 5.75 -3.51 -19.62
N ILE A 48 6.84 -2.74 -19.53
CA ILE A 48 7.23 -1.83 -20.61
C ILE A 48 7.58 -2.63 -21.87
N GLN A 49 8.43 -3.65 -21.73
CA GLN A 49 8.88 -4.45 -22.87
C GLN A 49 7.80 -5.39 -23.43
N PHE A 50 7.01 -6.02 -22.57
CA PHE A 50 6.08 -7.08 -22.98
C PHE A 50 4.63 -6.63 -23.13
N VAL A 51 4.25 -5.46 -22.61
CA VAL A 51 2.86 -4.96 -22.69
C VAL A 51 2.79 -3.62 -23.39
N ILE A 52 3.49 -2.61 -22.88
CA ILE A 52 3.39 -1.23 -23.38
C ILE A 52 3.95 -1.09 -24.79
N ASN A 53 5.18 -1.55 -25.02
CA ASN A 53 5.83 -1.46 -26.32
C ASN A 53 5.04 -2.17 -27.43
N PRO A 54 4.65 -3.47 -27.28
CA PRO A 54 3.87 -4.15 -28.29
C PRO A 54 2.45 -3.57 -28.45
N MET A 55 1.80 -3.11 -27.36
CA MET A 55 0.53 -2.39 -27.50
C MET A 55 0.69 -1.13 -28.34
N LEU A 56 1.66 -0.27 -28.00
CA LEU A 56 1.87 0.98 -28.71
C LEU A 56 2.21 0.75 -30.18
N GLU A 57 3.00 -0.28 -30.48
CA GLU A 57 3.32 -0.67 -31.86
C GLU A 57 2.08 -1.14 -32.63
N SER A 58 1.16 -1.86 -31.98
CA SER A 58 -0.09 -2.32 -32.60
C SER A 58 -1.11 -1.19 -32.86
N PHE A 59 -1.15 -0.16 -32.01
CA PHE A 59 -2.12 0.94 -32.14
C PHE A 59 -1.57 2.16 -32.90
N SER A 60 -0.28 2.45 -32.74
CA SER A 60 0.38 3.62 -33.32
C SER A 60 1.86 3.33 -33.57
N PRO A 61 2.21 2.70 -34.70
CA PRO A 61 3.60 2.45 -35.06
C PRO A 61 4.40 3.75 -35.09
N GLY A 62 5.59 3.75 -34.49
CA GLY A 62 6.45 4.93 -34.38
C GLY A 62 6.12 5.90 -33.23
N PHE A 63 5.11 5.62 -32.40
CA PHE A 63 4.78 6.46 -31.23
C PHE A 63 5.94 6.58 -30.23
N GLN A 64 6.81 5.56 -30.18
CA GLN A 64 8.02 5.53 -29.35
C GLN A 64 9.05 6.61 -29.76
N HIS A 65 9.00 7.14 -30.98
CA HIS A 65 9.89 8.20 -31.45
C HIS A 65 9.44 9.59 -30.99
N ASN A 66 8.18 9.75 -30.57
CA ASN A 66 7.71 10.97 -29.94
C ASN A 66 8.00 10.90 -28.44
N THR A 67 9.21 11.31 -28.05
CA THR A 67 9.72 11.22 -26.68
C THR A 67 8.75 11.81 -25.65
N LEU A 68 8.07 12.91 -25.98
CA LEU A 68 7.20 13.61 -25.04
C LEU A 68 5.88 12.87 -24.83
N ALA A 69 5.27 12.38 -25.91
CA ALA A 69 4.05 11.57 -25.84
C ALA A 69 4.30 10.21 -25.17
N TYR A 70 5.42 9.56 -25.52
CA TYR A 70 5.83 8.29 -24.94
C TYR A 70 6.11 8.41 -23.43
N ALA A 71 6.83 9.46 -22.99
CA ALA A 71 7.04 9.73 -21.58
C ALA A 71 5.73 9.93 -20.82
N GLY A 72 4.75 10.62 -21.43
CA GLY A 72 3.41 10.78 -20.85
C GLY A 72 2.72 9.45 -20.58
N VAL A 73 2.75 8.53 -21.56
CA VAL A 73 2.17 7.18 -21.41
C VAL A 73 2.86 6.40 -20.29
N LEU A 74 4.20 6.44 -20.24
CA LEU A 74 4.96 5.75 -19.19
C LEU A 74 4.64 6.29 -17.79
N ILE A 75 4.49 7.61 -17.64
CA ILE A 75 4.12 8.23 -16.35
C ILE A 75 2.71 7.78 -15.92
N VAL A 76 1.74 7.85 -16.82
CA VAL A 76 0.36 7.40 -16.53
C VAL A 76 0.36 5.92 -16.15
N TRP A 77 1.13 5.10 -16.85
CA TRP A 77 1.24 3.67 -16.55
C TRP A 77 1.89 3.40 -15.20
N LEU A 78 2.97 4.11 -14.87
CA LEU A 78 3.63 4.02 -13.57
C LEU A 78 2.65 4.36 -12.43
N LEU A 79 1.86 5.44 -12.59
CA LEU A 79 0.86 5.85 -11.60
C LEU A 79 -0.26 4.80 -11.45
N ALA A 80 -0.69 4.18 -12.54
CA ALA A 80 -1.66 3.10 -12.52
C ALA A 80 -1.11 1.87 -11.76
N LEU A 81 0.14 1.47 -12.04
CA LEU A 81 0.80 0.36 -11.36
C LEU A 81 1.06 0.65 -9.87
N MET A 82 1.44 1.89 -9.52
CA MET A 82 1.55 2.30 -8.12
C MET A 82 0.22 2.17 -7.38
N SER A 83 -0.87 2.63 -8.00
CA SER A 83 -2.21 2.55 -7.43
C SER A 83 -2.63 1.09 -7.23
N ALA A 84 -2.40 0.24 -8.23
CA ALA A 84 -2.66 -1.19 -8.16
C ALA A 84 -1.84 -1.86 -7.05
N ARG A 85 -0.55 -1.53 -6.91
CA ARG A 85 0.31 -2.05 -5.83
C ARG A 85 -0.28 -1.75 -4.46
N ASP A 86 -0.72 -0.51 -4.24
CA ASP A 86 -1.24 -0.08 -2.95
C ASP A 86 -2.54 -0.81 -2.58
N ILE A 87 -3.42 -1.05 -3.56
CA ILE A 87 -4.65 -1.85 -3.38
C ILE A 87 -4.30 -3.30 -3.01
N VAL A 88 -3.36 -3.92 -3.73
CA VAL A 88 -2.93 -5.31 -3.47
C VAL A 88 -2.30 -5.40 -2.08
N MET A 89 -1.39 -4.48 -1.75
CA MET A 89 -0.74 -4.42 -0.45
C MET A 89 -1.72 -4.31 0.70
N MET A 90 -2.70 -3.43 0.58
CA MET A 90 -3.73 -3.27 1.60
C MET A 90 -4.46 -4.59 1.89
N ASN A 91 -4.82 -5.34 0.84
CA ASN A 91 -5.52 -6.61 1.00
C ASN A 91 -4.63 -7.73 1.54
N ILE A 92 -3.33 -7.75 1.19
CA ILE A 92 -2.36 -8.71 1.74
C ILE A 92 -2.03 -8.41 3.21
N LEU A 93 -1.97 -7.12 3.59
CA LEU A 93 -1.58 -6.70 4.93
C LEU A 93 -2.74 -6.73 5.94
N ARG A 94 -4.00 -6.83 5.49
CA ARG A 94 -5.20 -6.99 6.34
C ARG A 94 -5.05 -7.92 7.55
N PRO A 95 -4.70 -9.21 7.38
CA PRO A 95 -4.59 -10.12 8.52
C PRO A 95 -3.52 -9.69 9.52
N LYS A 96 -2.45 -9.06 9.04
CA LYS A 96 -1.36 -8.54 9.89
C LYS A 96 -1.77 -7.25 10.62
N ILE A 97 -2.57 -6.41 9.99
CA ILE A 97 -3.17 -5.21 10.61
C ILE A 97 -4.11 -5.62 11.74
N ALA A 98 -4.94 -6.64 11.52
CA ALA A 98 -5.84 -7.17 12.55
C ALA A 98 -5.06 -7.69 13.78
N ALA A 99 -4.00 -8.47 13.55
CA ALA A 99 -3.16 -8.98 14.62
C ALA A 99 -2.44 -7.85 15.41
N LYS A 100 -1.88 -6.86 14.70
CA LYS A 100 -1.20 -5.72 15.33
C LYS A 100 -2.12 -4.81 16.13
N ARG A 101 -3.40 -4.69 15.73
CA ARG A 101 -4.39 -3.92 16.49
C ARG A 101 -4.67 -4.57 17.85
N VAL A 102 -4.75 -5.90 17.91
CA VAL A 102 -4.94 -6.62 19.18
C VAL A 102 -3.73 -6.40 20.10
N GLU A 103 -2.51 -6.42 19.56
CA GLU A 103 -1.30 -6.12 20.32
C GLU A 103 -1.25 -4.67 20.82
N GLN A 104 -1.61 -3.68 19.99
CA GLN A 104 -1.65 -2.27 20.39
C GLN A 104 -2.72 -1.99 21.45
N GLN A 105 -3.91 -2.57 21.31
CA GLN A 105 -4.97 -2.42 22.32
C GLN A 105 -4.57 -3.09 23.65
N ALA A 106 -3.89 -4.24 23.60
CA ALA A 106 -3.35 -4.88 24.79
C ALA A 106 -2.26 -4.03 25.46
N ALA A 107 -1.40 -3.39 24.68
CA ALA A 107 -0.35 -2.51 25.18
C ALA A 107 -0.93 -1.21 25.80
N GLU A 108 -1.92 -0.59 25.16
CA GLU A 108 -2.60 0.60 25.70
C GLU A 108 -3.35 0.27 27.00
N LEU A 109 -4.06 -0.87 27.05
CA LEU A 109 -4.73 -1.31 28.27
C LEU A 109 -3.75 -1.63 29.39
N ALA A 110 -2.58 -2.22 29.08
CA ALA A 110 -1.54 -2.46 30.06
C ALA A 110 -0.92 -1.14 30.57
N ALA A 111 -0.69 -0.17 29.69
CA ALA A 111 -0.19 1.15 30.05
C ALA A 111 -1.19 1.94 30.91
N VAL A 112 -2.49 1.89 30.59
CA VAL A 112 -3.55 2.53 31.39
C VAL A 112 -3.72 1.85 32.74
N LYS A 113 -3.62 0.52 32.82
CA LYS A 113 -3.62 -0.19 34.10
C LYS A 113 -2.40 0.17 34.96
N ALA A 114 -1.21 0.23 34.37
CA ALA A 114 0.01 0.63 35.07
C ALA A 114 -0.05 2.09 35.54
N ALA A 115 -0.64 2.99 34.76
CA ALA A 115 -0.86 4.38 35.17
C ALA A 115 -1.86 4.50 36.32
N ASN A 116 -2.98 3.75 36.27
CA ASN A 116 -3.98 3.76 37.33
C ASN A 116 -3.49 3.10 38.63
N GLU A 117 -2.60 2.10 38.55
CA GLU A 117 -1.97 1.48 39.72
C GLU A 117 -0.87 2.37 40.33
N GLY A 118 -0.22 3.22 39.52
CA GLY A 118 0.74 4.23 39.98
C GLY A 118 0.07 5.39 40.72
N ASP A 119 -1.06 5.89 40.22
CA ASP A 119 -1.84 6.97 40.86
C ASP A 119 -2.56 6.53 42.15
N ALA A 120 -2.78 5.22 42.34
CA ALA A 120 -3.41 4.68 43.55
C ALA A 120 -2.42 4.41 44.71
N ALA A 121 -1.11 4.64 44.48
CA ALA A 121 -0.03 4.39 45.44
C ALA A 121 0.62 5.67 46.00
N GLU A 122 0.22 6.86 45.55
CA GLU A 122 0.49 8.17 46.18
C GLU A 122 -0.68 8.61 47.08
#